data_AF-A0A382V1G1-F1
#
_entry.id   AF-A0A382V1G1-F1
#
_cell.length_a   1.000
_cell.length_b   1.000
_cell.length_c   1.000
_cell.angle_alpha   90.00
_cell.angle_beta   90.00
_cell.angle_gamma   90.00
#
_symmetry.space_group_name_H-M   'P 1'
#
loop_
_entity.id
_entity.type
_entity.pdbx_description
1 polymer ?
#
loop_
_entity_poly.entity_id
_entity_poly.type
_entity_poly.pdbx_seq_one_letter_code
_entity_poly.pdbx_strand_id
1 'polypeptide(L)' 'MNYNTFITSIKSGFPPDELTKPELAMWHAMNDNWNSAHHTAQSIKNELGAWIHAYLH' A
#
# COMPACT_ATOMS: atom_id res chain seq x y z
N MET A 1 -5.86 -9.65 -2.25
CA MET A 1 -6.13 -10.37 -0.98
C MET A 1 -7.49 -9.92 -0.40
N ASN A 2 -8.10 -10.64 0.56
CA ASN A 2 -9.30 -10.12 1.26
C ASN A 2 -8.92 -9.15 2.39
N TYR A 3 -9.88 -8.34 2.85
CA TYR A 3 -9.64 -7.29 3.85
C TYR A 3 -9.05 -7.82 5.17
N ASN A 4 -9.59 -8.89 5.75
CA ASN A 4 -9.14 -9.39 7.05
C ASN A 4 -7.71 -9.94 6.98
N THR A 5 -7.38 -10.64 5.89
CA THR A 5 -6.01 -11.13 5.66
C THR A 5 -5.05 -9.96 5.44
N PHE A 6 -5.47 -8.89 4.76
CA PHE A 6 -4.69 -7.66 4.63
C PHE A 6 -4.41 -6.98 5.98
N ILE A 7 -5.43 -6.77 6.79
CA ILE A 7 -5.24 -6.15 8.11
C ILE A 7 -4.33 -6.97 9.01
N THR A 8 -4.39 -8.30 8.89
CA THR A 8 -3.48 -9.19 9.62
C THR A 8 -2.05 -9.05 9.12
N SER A 9 -1.83 -8.91 7.81
CA SER A 9 -0.49 -8.81 7.24
C SER A 9 0.24 -7.51 7.61
N ILE A 10 -0.46 -6.44 7.97
CA ILE A 10 0.14 -5.19 8.47
C ILE A 10 0.98 -5.45 9.73
N LYS A 11 0.58 -6.41 10.56
CA LYS A 11 1.29 -6.75 11.80
C LYS A 11 2.56 -7.58 11.57
N SER A 12 2.79 -8.04 10.33
CA SER A 12 3.99 -8.78 9.96
C SER A 12 5.17 -7.82 9.77
N GLY A 13 6.39 -8.28 10.01
CA GLY A 13 7.59 -7.46 9.80
C GLY A 13 7.88 -7.11 8.34
N PHE A 14 7.24 -7.80 7.38
CA PHE A 14 7.44 -7.62 5.94
C PHE A 14 6.12 -7.77 5.18
N PRO A 15 5.95 -7.07 4.04
CA PRO A 15 4.76 -7.23 3.19
C PRO A 15 4.75 -8.62 2.54
N PRO A 16 3.58 -9.28 2.42
CA PRO A 16 3.44 -10.49 1.63
C PRO A 16 3.79 -10.28 0.14
N ASP A 17 4.38 -11.29 -0.50
CA ASP A 17 4.76 -11.22 -1.92
C ASP A 17 3.55 -11.15 -2.86
N GLU A 18 2.38 -11.63 -2.42
CA GLU A 18 1.15 -11.60 -3.21
C GLU A 18 0.43 -10.24 -3.25
N LEU A 19 0.94 -9.20 -2.57
CA LEU A 19 0.32 -7.88 -2.59
C LEU A 19 0.36 -7.26 -3.99
N THR A 20 -0.79 -6.81 -4.46
CA THR A 20 -0.83 -5.91 -5.62
C THR A 20 -0.18 -4.56 -5.26
N LYS A 21 0.25 -3.79 -6.26
CA LYS A 21 0.85 -2.47 -6.01
C LYS A 21 -0.03 -1.52 -5.17
N PRO A 22 -1.36 -1.42 -5.39
CA PRO A 22 -2.24 -0.65 -4.52
C PRO A 22 -2.23 -1.14 -3.07
N GLU A 23 -2.34 -2.45 -2.86
CA GLU A 23 -2.30 -3.04 -1.52
C GLU A 23 -0.94 -2.79 -0.85
N LEU A 24 0.17 -2.91 -1.60
CA LEU A 24 1.51 -2.62 -1.08
C LEU A 24 1.68 -1.15 -0.68
N ALA A 25 1.15 -0.21 -1.46
CA ALA A 25 1.16 1.21 -1.11
C ALA A 25 0.42 1.46 0.21
N MET A 26 -0.79 0.88 0.35
CA MET A 26 -1.58 0.99 1.58
C MET A 26 -0.91 0.27 2.77
N TRP A 27 -0.26 -0.86 2.53
CA TRP A 27 0.46 -1.61 3.58
C TRP A 27 1.61 -0.79 4.14
N HIS A 28 2.36 -0.11 3.29
CA HIS A 28 3.40 0.82 3.73
C HIS A 28 2.82 1.99 4.51
N ALA A 29 1.72 2.59 4.04
CA ALA A 29 1.07 3.70 4.73
C ALA A 29 0.60 3.32 6.14
N MET A 30 0.00 2.13 6.30
CA MET A 30 -0.47 1.63 7.59
C MET A 30 0.65 1.18 8.54
N ASN A 31 1.89 1.10 8.05
CA ASN A 31 3.09 0.81 8.83
C ASN A 31 3.99 2.06 8.99
N ASP A 32 3.43 3.27 8.85
CA ASP A 32 4.15 4.55 8.93
C ASP A 32 5.34 4.67 7.95
N ASN A 33 5.39 3.84 6.91
CA ASN A 33 6.42 3.85 5.86
C ASN A 33 6.03 4.78 4.71
N TRP A 34 5.78 6.05 5.02
CA TRP A 34 5.21 7.06 4.11
C TRP A 34 5.98 7.22 2.79
N ASN A 35 7.31 7.19 2.83
CA ASN A 35 8.14 7.32 1.62
C ASN A 35 7.91 6.15 0.64
N SER A 36 7.87 4.92 1.17
CA SER A 36 7.62 3.72 0.38
C SER A 36 6.19 3.68 -0.16
N ALA A 37 5.21 4.16 0.63
CA ALA A 37 3.83 4.30 0.20
C ALA A 37 3.71 5.27 -0.99
N HIS A 38 4.29 6.47 -0.88
CA HIS A 38 4.30 7.46 -1.96
C HIS A 38 5.00 6.95 -3.22
N HIS A 39 6.18 6.35 -3.06
CA HIS A 39 6.93 5.79 -4.18
C HIS A 39 6.12 4.72 -4.92
N THR A 40 5.49 3.81 -4.17
CA THR A 40 4.66 2.74 -4.74
C THR A 40 3.45 3.32 -5.45
N ALA A 41 2.72 4.24 -4.81
CA ALA A 41 1.54 4.90 -5.37
C ALA A 41 1.89 5.65 -6.67
N GLN A 42 3.00 6.38 -6.70
CA GLN A 42 3.47 7.10 -7.89
C GLN A 42 3.81 6.19 -9.07
N SER A 43 4.16 4.92 -8.81
CA SER A 43 4.41 3.92 -9.86
C SER A 43 3.14 3.39 -10.53
N ILE A 44 1.97 3.60 -9.92
CA ILE A 44 0.67 3.14 -10.41
C ILE A 44 0.10 4.21 -11.37
N LYS A 45 0.27 4.01 -12.67
CA LYS A 45 -0.09 4.99 -13.73
C LYS A 45 -1.56 4.91 -14.16
N ASN A 46 -2.47 4.91 -13.20
CA ASN A 46 -3.90 4.95 -13.45
C ASN A 46 -4.62 5.78 -12.38
N GLU A 47 -5.94 5.90 -12.53
CA GLU A 47 -6.79 6.63 -11.60
C GLU A 47 -6.60 6.17 -10.15
N LEU A 48 -6.63 4.86 -9.88
CA LEU A 48 -6.46 4.32 -8.53
C LEU A 48 -5.14 4.76 -7.88
N GLY A 49 -4.04 4.77 -8.65
CA GLY A 49 -2.75 5.29 -8.18
C GLY A 49 -2.81 6.76 -7.79
N ALA A 50 -3.54 7.59 -8.55
CA ALA A 50 -3.74 9.00 -8.24
C ALA A 50 -4.58 9.19 -6.97
N TRP A 51 -5.65 8.42 -6.76
CA TRP A 51 -6.46 8.47 -5.53
C TRP A 51 -5.65 8.08 -4.30
N ILE A 52 -4.85 7.02 -4.38
CA ILE A 52 -3.97 6.61 -3.27
C ILE A 52 -2.93 7.70 -3.00
N HIS A 53 -2.28 8.24 -4.04
CA HIS A 53 -1.32 9.31 -3.87
C HIS A 53 -1.96 10.54 -3.19
N ALA A 54 -3.19 10.90 -3.56
CA ALA A 54 -3.93 11.99 -2.92
C ALA A 54 -4.28 11.71 -1.45
N TYR A 55 -4.58 10.45 -1.08
CA TYR A 55 -4.80 10.04 0.31
C TYR A 55 -3.54 10.15 1.18
N LEU A 56 -2.34 10.04 0.58
CA LEU A 56 -1.07 10.08 1.30
C LEU A 56 -0.55 11.50 1.60
N HIS A 57 -1.21 12.54 1.05
CA HIS A 57 -0.97 13.96 1.36
C HIS A 57 -2.02 14.49 2.34
#